data_AF-A0A7C1B956-F1
#
_entry.id   AF-A0A7C1B956-F1
#
_cell.length_a   1.000
_cell.length_b   1.000
_cell.length_c   1.000
_cell.angle_alpha   90.00
_cell.angle_beta   90.00
_cell.angle_gamma   90.00
#
_symmetry.space_group_name_H-M   'P 1'
#
loop_
_entity.id
_entity.type
_entity.pdbx_description
1 polymer ?
#
loop_
_entity_poly.entity_id
_entity_poly.type
_entity_poly.pdbx_seq_one_letter_code
_entity_poly.pdbx_strand_id
1 'polypeptide(L)'
;MLASGRQFRILLGLLVALNLVNGWLLAIIVPLWVGPDELAHYGYVRHLHLHRSLPDQRTCFISEELKGSTYDANWWGLLERHEKVAPGPGAFYTHGFSSFGEAGKCSLCKTQARSGKCSLAISYDFTPKSDEDVCAYKANLDISRADGIGMWIHGDASNVTLRISFEAPENEERFVQMPVSWLGWQRVFEPFSDFSGGLTEHRSTCATLKIYVADDGISRKTVSGTLFVDDIWLRTGNKIAPLTGFEPEELPITDSEWPNWCAHHPPLYYLLMLPIDVILGDRPIGTRVLAMRLLSVILSTFTIIIAALTGRLLFGVQSPTWLLVPAILLFSPLFTFDQACINNDHLLIPMYALFLYLTLKWSETPLTHKRV
;
A
#
# COMPACT_ATOMS: atom_id res chain seq x y z
N MET A 1 -23.06 42.71 -27.02
CA MET A 1 -22.99 41.47 -27.83
C MET A 1 -23.66 40.36 -27.03
N LEU A 2 -24.86 39.91 -27.43
CA LEU A 2 -25.46 38.73 -26.82
C LEU A 2 -24.62 37.52 -27.24
N ALA A 3 -24.02 36.85 -26.26
CA ALA A 3 -23.18 35.69 -26.50
C ALA A 3 -23.96 34.61 -27.28
N SER A 4 -23.37 34.09 -28.36
CA SER A 4 -24.03 33.08 -29.19
C SER A 4 -24.09 31.74 -28.44
N GLY A 5 -25.08 30.88 -28.74
CA GLY A 5 -25.19 29.55 -28.10
C GLY A 5 -23.93 28.68 -28.22
N ARG A 6 -23.05 28.96 -29.18
CA ARG A 6 -21.72 28.33 -29.30
C ARG A 6 -20.80 28.71 -28.14
N GLN A 7 -20.80 29.98 -27.72
CA GLN A 7 -19.96 30.44 -26.61
C GLN A 7 -20.36 29.77 -25.29
N PHE A 8 -21.66 29.58 -25.02
CA PHE A 8 -22.12 28.89 -23.81
C PHE A 8 -21.73 27.41 -23.79
N ARG A 9 -21.73 26.73 -24.93
CA ARG A 9 -21.24 25.33 -25.03
C ARG A 9 -19.75 25.23 -24.78
N ILE A 10 -18.97 26.19 -25.28
CA ILE A 10 -17.52 26.27 -25.00
C ILE A 10 -17.30 26.49 -23.50
N LEU A 11 -18.04 27.42 -22.87
CA LEU A 11 -17.94 27.64 -21.43
C LEU A 11 -18.27 26.39 -20.61
N LEU A 12 -19.32 25.65 -20.96
CA LEU A 12 -19.61 24.38 -20.31
C LEU A 12 -18.49 23.36 -20.49
N GLY A 13 -17.93 23.26 -21.71
CA GLY A 13 -16.78 22.39 -21.98
C GLY A 13 -15.56 22.76 -21.13
N LEU A 14 -15.30 24.05 -20.92
CA LEU A 14 -14.24 24.53 -20.03
C LEU A 14 -14.51 24.20 -18.57
N LEU A 15 -15.76 24.32 -18.09
CA LEU A 15 -16.13 23.92 -16.72
C LEU A 15 -15.92 22.41 -16.50
N VAL A 16 -16.32 21.58 -17.46
CA VAL A 16 -16.13 20.12 -17.41
C VAL A 16 -14.64 19.77 -17.44
N ALA A 17 -13.87 20.39 -18.33
CA ALA A 17 -12.42 20.19 -18.41
C ALA A 17 -11.72 20.61 -17.10
N LEU A 18 -12.11 21.76 -16.54
CA LEU A 18 -11.60 22.24 -15.27
C LEU A 18 -11.93 21.27 -14.13
N ASN A 19 -13.16 20.70 -14.10
CA ASN A 19 -13.53 19.68 -13.12
C ASN A 19 -12.63 18.45 -13.19
N LEU A 20 -12.44 17.90 -14.39
CA LEU A 20 -11.63 16.71 -14.61
C LEU A 20 -10.17 16.94 -14.22
N VAL A 21 -9.58 18.04 -14.69
CA VAL A 21 -8.20 18.40 -14.36
C VAL A 21 -8.03 18.58 -12.86
N ASN A 22 -8.93 19.33 -12.21
CA ASN A 22 -8.84 19.58 -10.78
C ASN A 22 -9.03 18.29 -9.96
N GLY A 23 -10.04 17.48 -10.29
CA GLY A 23 -10.30 16.20 -9.62
C GLY A 23 -9.14 15.21 -9.78
N TRP A 24 -8.57 15.09 -10.98
CA TRP A 24 -7.40 14.22 -11.20
C TRP A 24 -6.14 14.74 -10.52
N LEU A 25 -5.89 16.05 -10.51
CA LEU A 25 -4.78 16.63 -9.75
C LEU A 25 -4.93 16.33 -8.27
N LEU A 26 -6.12 16.49 -7.70
CA LEU A 26 -6.39 16.15 -6.31
C LEU A 26 -6.21 14.65 -6.05
N ALA A 27 -6.69 13.78 -6.94
CA ALA A 27 -6.54 12.32 -6.79
C ALA A 27 -5.06 11.89 -6.75
N ILE A 28 -4.18 12.61 -7.45
CA ILE A 28 -2.73 12.37 -7.50
C ILE A 28 -1.99 12.99 -6.31
N ILE A 29 -2.35 14.22 -5.93
CA ILE A 29 -1.65 15.00 -4.89
C ILE A 29 -2.05 14.55 -3.49
N VAL A 30 -3.33 14.26 -3.27
CA VAL A 30 -3.84 13.88 -1.95
C VAL A 30 -3.36 12.45 -1.65
N PRO A 31 -2.66 12.24 -0.51
CA PRO A 31 -2.17 10.92 -0.16
C PRO A 31 -3.28 9.87 -0.11
N LEU A 32 -2.90 8.60 -0.26
CA LEU A 32 -3.82 7.48 -0.16
C LEU A 32 -4.51 7.50 1.20
N TRP A 33 -5.80 7.17 1.21
CA TRP A 33 -6.65 7.13 2.39
C TRP A 33 -6.95 8.50 3.00
N VAL A 34 -6.37 9.60 2.50
CA VAL A 34 -6.59 10.95 3.05
C VAL A 34 -7.91 11.59 2.63
N GLY A 35 -8.66 12.13 3.59
CA GLY A 35 -9.91 12.85 3.36
C GLY A 35 -11.13 11.91 3.44
N PRO A 36 -12.12 12.02 2.52
CA PRO A 36 -13.27 11.12 2.44
C PRO A 36 -12.95 9.80 1.70
N ASP A 37 -11.67 9.42 1.62
CA ASP A 37 -11.23 8.19 0.99
C ASP A 37 -11.40 7.04 1.98
N GLU A 38 -12.37 6.15 1.74
CA GLU A 38 -12.70 5.11 2.72
C GLU A 38 -12.20 3.74 2.27
N LEU A 39 -11.24 3.21 3.03
CA LEU A 39 -10.63 1.89 2.83
C LEU A 39 -11.66 0.75 2.65
N ALA A 40 -12.78 0.82 3.37
CA ALA A 40 -13.80 -0.23 3.34
C ALA A 40 -14.47 -0.37 1.95
N HIS A 41 -14.57 0.72 1.20
CA HIS A 41 -15.09 0.69 -0.17
C HIS A 41 -14.17 -0.07 -1.12
N TYR A 42 -12.86 0.15 -1.04
CA TYR A 42 -11.90 -0.66 -1.80
C TYR A 42 -11.92 -2.12 -1.34
N GLY A 43 -12.02 -2.37 -0.03
CA GLY A 43 -12.17 -3.71 0.53
C GLY A 43 -13.38 -4.46 -0.05
N TYR A 44 -14.48 -3.76 -0.32
CA TYR A 44 -15.64 -4.34 -1.00
C TYR A 44 -15.29 -4.80 -2.42
N VAL A 45 -14.66 -3.93 -3.22
CA VAL A 45 -14.24 -4.26 -4.60
C VAL A 45 -13.30 -5.46 -4.60
N ARG A 46 -12.35 -5.48 -3.67
CA ARG A 46 -11.41 -6.59 -3.52
C ARG A 46 -12.12 -7.90 -3.14
N HIS A 47 -13.10 -7.85 -2.23
CA HIS A 47 -13.91 -9.02 -1.90
C HIS A 47 -14.65 -9.57 -3.12
N LEU A 48 -15.28 -8.70 -3.92
CA LEU A 48 -15.96 -9.09 -5.16
C LEU A 48 -15.00 -9.78 -6.14
N HIS A 49 -13.77 -9.27 -6.28
CA HIS A 49 -12.77 -9.85 -7.17
C HIS A 49 -12.35 -11.26 -6.70
N LEU A 50 -12.05 -11.42 -5.41
CA LEU A 50 -11.49 -12.66 -4.86
C LEU A 50 -12.54 -13.76 -4.69
N HIS A 51 -13.69 -13.43 -4.08
CA HIS A 51 -14.69 -14.42 -3.70
C HIS A 51 -15.80 -14.57 -4.73
N ARG A 52 -15.91 -13.65 -5.69
CA ARG A 52 -16.98 -13.61 -6.71
C ARG A 52 -18.39 -13.67 -6.10
N SER A 53 -18.52 -13.18 -4.88
CA SER A 53 -19.77 -13.12 -4.10
C SER A 53 -19.94 -11.73 -3.50
N LEU A 54 -21.17 -11.36 -3.20
CA LEU A 54 -21.43 -10.14 -2.43
C LEU A 54 -20.92 -10.34 -0.98
N PRO A 55 -20.28 -9.31 -0.39
CA PRO A 55 -19.80 -9.38 0.98
C PRO A 55 -20.96 -9.39 1.98
N ASP A 56 -20.82 -10.16 3.05
CA ASP A 56 -21.71 -10.11 4.22
C ASP A 56 -21.03 -9.26 5.31
N GLN A 57 -21.75 -8.28 5.86
CA GLN A 57 -21.25 -7.40 6.92
C GLN A 57 -20.77 -8.14 8.17
N ARG A 58 -21.27 -9.35 8.43
CA ARG A 58 -20.90 -10.13 9.61
C ARG A 58 -19.61 -10.92 9.44
N THR A 59 -19.22 -11.19 8.21
CA THR A 59 -18.11 -12.11 7.91
C THR A 59 -17.07 -11.54 6.96
N CYS A 60 -17.36 -10.39 6.33
CA CYS A 60 -16.43 -9.71 5.45
C CYS A 60 -15.51 -8.83 6.28
N PHE A 61 -14.23 -9.13 6.22
CA PHE A 61 -13.16 -8.31 6.77
C PHE A 61 -12.36 -7.69 5.62
N ILE A 62 -11.61 -6.64 5.90
CA ILE A 62 -10.67 -6.08 4.92
C ILE A 62 -9.37 -6.90 4.93
N SER A 63 -8.60 -6.87 3.85
CA SER A 63 -7.34 -7.59 3.77
C SER A 63 -6.23 -6.97 4.63
N GLU A 64 -5.29 -7.79 5.11
CA GLU A 64 -4.07 -7.31 5.78
C GLU A 64 -3.20 -6.44 4.83
N GLU A 65 -3.23 -6.68 3.52
CA GLU A 65 -2.62 -5.79 2.51
C GLU A 65 -3.19 -4.37 2.61
N LEU A 66 -4.52 -4.25 2.66
CA LEU A 66 -5.21 -2.96 2.73
C LEU A 66 -4.93 -2.26 4.06
N LYS A 67 -5.02 -2.99 5.17
CA LYS A 67 -4.65 -2.47 6.49
C LYS A 67 -3.19 -1.98 6.52
N GLY A 68 -2.25 -2.78 5.99
CA GLY A 68 -0.84 -2.41 5.83
C GLY A 68 -0.64 -1.09 5.07
N SER A 69 -1.43 -0.87 4.02
CA SER A 69 -1.33 0.34 3.20
C SER A 69 -1.72 1.64 3.93
N THR A 70 -2.55 1.55 4.99
CA THR A 70 -2.90 2.71 5.81
C THR A 70 -1.73 3.19 6.66
N TYR A 71 -0.89 2.26 7.14
CA TYR A 71 0.33 2.57 7.86
C TYR A 71 1.40 3.14 6.91
N ASP A 72 1.54 2.58 5.70
CA ASP A 72 2.47 3.06 4.68
C ASP A 72 2.17 4.50 4.23
N ALA A 73 0.89 4.88 4.17
CA ALA A 73 0.45 6.22 3.78
C ALA A 73 0.63 7.28 4.89
N ASN A 74 1.15 6.89 6.06
CA ASN A 74 1.26 7.75 7.25
C ASN A 74 -0.08 8.40 7.64
N TRP A 75 -1.18 7.67 7.48
CA TRP A 75 -2.56 8.10 7.74
C TRP A 75 -2.72 8.77 9.12
N TRP A 76 -2.07 8.19 10.14
CA TRP A 76 -2.11 8.63 11.54
C TRP A 76 -1.21 9.85 11.83
N GLY A 77 -0.15 10.06 11.03
CA GLY A 77 0.83 11.12 11.27
C GLY A 77 0.31 12.55 11.06
N LEU A 78 -0.86 12.71 10.41
CA LEU A 78 -1.55 13.99 10.25
C LEU A 78 -2.55 14.31 11.38
N LEU A 79 -3.01 13.29 12.12
CA LEU A 79 -4.01 13.43 13.19
C LEU A 79 -3.40 13.32 14.60
N GLU A 80 -2.24 12.69 14.76
CA GLU A 80 -1.60 12.49 16.05
C GLU A 80 -0.44 13.47 16.29
N ARG A 81 -0.64 14.43 17.21
CA ARG A 81 0.49 14.99 17.96
C ARG A 81 1.06 13.86 18.81
N HIS A 82 2.23 13.38 18.44
CA HIS A 82 3.14 12.59 19.29
C HIS A 82 2.46 11.58 20.23
N GLU A 83 2.28 10.36 19.75
CA GLU A 83 2.64 9.17 20.52
C GLU A 83 3.15 8.11 19.55
N LYS A 84 4.35 7.59 19.80
CA LYS A 84 4.87 6.41 19.11
C LYS A 84 3.98 5.23 19.52
N VAL A 85 2.87 5.03 18.84
CA VAL A 85 2.08 3.81 19.00
C VAL A 85 2.92 2.67 18.41
N ALA A 86 3.52 1.89 19.30
CA ALA A 86 4.19 0.65 18.93
C ALA A 86 3.18 -0.23 18.16
N PRO A 87 3.57 -0.86 17.03
CA PRO A 87 2.74 -1.90 16.47
C PRO A 87 2.59 -3.00 17.52
N GLY A 88 1.33 -3.29 17.88
CA GLY A 88 0.97 -4.31 18.86
C GLY A 88 1.41 -5.72 18.44
N PRO A 89 1.27 -6.71 19.34
CA PRO A 89 1.79 -8.06 19.16
C PRO A 89 0.92 -8.85 18.18
N GLY A 90 1.07 -8.55 16.89
CA GLY A 90 0.51 -9.31 15.78
C GLY A 90 1.63 -10.08 15.11
N ALA A 91 1.64 -11.39 15.29
CA ALA A 91 2.63 -12.29 14.71
C ALA A 91 2.63 -12.20 13.18
N PHE A 92 3.67 -11.60 12.60
CA PHE A 92 3.93 -11.66 11.16
C PHE A 92 4.76 -12.91 10.87
N TYR A 93 4.08 -14.04 10.69
CA TYR A 93 4.69 -15.22 10.10
C TYR A 93 4.79 -15.01 8.59
N THR A 94 5.96 -14.57 8.14
CA THR A 94 6.48 -14.87 6.80
C THR A 94 7.62 -15.86 7.02
N HIS A 95 7.70 -16.92 6.23
CA HIS A 95 8.62 -18.04 6.50
C HIS A 95 10.03 -17.56 6.86
N GLY A 96 10.38 -17.72 8.14
CA GLY A 96 11.73 -17.57 8.65
C GLY A 96 12.08 -16.30 9.42
N PHE A 97 11.17 -15.36 9.69
CA PHE A 97 11.54 -14.20 10.51
C PHE A 97 11.17 -14.45 11.98
N SER A 98 12.17 -14.60 12.84
CA SER A 98 11.98 -14.76 14.28
C SER A 98 12.97 -13.88 15.03
N SER A 99 12.46 -12.86 15.73
CA SER A 99 13.24 -12.13 16.74
C SER A 99 13.26 -12.95 18.03
N PHE A 100 14.46 -13.23 18.54
CA PHE A 100 14.64 -13.75 19.90
C PHE A 100 15.21 -12.63 20.77
N GLY A 101 14.59 -12.40 21.93
CA GLY A 101 15.05 -11.42 22.92
C GLY A 101 14.19 -10.17 23.04
N GLU A 102 14.21 -9.53 24.22
CA GLU A 102 13.46 -8.29 24.53
C GLU A 102 14.10 -7.03 23.91
N ALA A 103 15.36 -7.12 23.44
CA ALA A 103 16.21 -5.98 23.08
C ALA A 103 16.32 -5.67 21.56
N GLY A 104 15.71 -6.49 20.69
CA GLY A 104 15.86 -6.34 19.23
C GLY A 104 14.56 -6.49 18.45
N LYS A 105 14.36 -5.67 17.41
CA LYS A 105 13.16 -5.71 16.55
C LYS A 105 13.57 -5.89 15.09
N CYS A 106 12.97 -6.88 14.43
CA CYS A 106 13.16 -7.09 13.00
C CYS A 106 11.86 -6.77 12.26
N SER A 107 11.95 -6.01 11.17
CA SER A 107 10.80 -5.57 10.39
C SER A 107 11.18 -5.37 8.92
N LEU A 108 10.18 -5.29 8.04
CA LEU A 108 10.41 -4.92 6.65
C LEU A 108 10.38 -3.38 6.52
N CYS A 109 11.41 -2.81 5.87
CA CYS A 109 11.51 -1.38 5.61
C CYS A 109 11.33 -1.08 4.13
N LYS A 110 10.33 -0.25 3.80
CA LYS A 110 10.02 0.16 2.43
C LYS A 110 10.73 1.45 2.01
N THR A 111 11.19 2.26 2.96
CA THR A 111 11.83 3.56 2.69
C THR A 111 13.31 3.42 2.37
N GLN A 112 13.97 2.38 2.88
CA GLN A 112 15.39 2.11 2.70
C GLN A 112 15.61 0.76 2.02
N ALA A 113 15.16 0.60 0.77
CA ALA A 113 15.38 -0.60 -0.05
C ALA A 113 16.50 -0.40 -1.07
N ARG A 114 17.32 -1.43 -1.31
CA ARG A 114 18.36 -1.41 -2.35
C ARG A 114 17.81 -1.81 -3.70
N SER A 115 16.93 -2.81 -3.70
CA SER A 115 16.26 -3.42 -4.85
C SER A 115 14.84 -3.84 -4.45
N GLY A 116 13.91 -3.93 -5.41
CA GLY A 116 12.53 -4.31 -5.09
C GLY A 116 11.74 -3.27 -4.27
N LYS A 117 10.82 -3.74 -3.42
CA LYS A 117 9.85 -2.90 -2.69
C LYS A 117 10.19 -2.68 -1.20
N CYS A 118 11.10 -3.47 -0.63
CA CYS A 118 11.45 -3.42 0.78
C CYS A 118 12.79 -4.12 1.05
N SER A 119 13.47 -3.71 2.12
CA SER A 119 14.61 -4.39 2.73
C SER A 119 14.25 -4.93 4.12
N LEU A 120 15.08 -5.81 4.66
CA LEU A 120 15.00 -6.26 6.05
C LEU A 120 15.66 -5.24 6.97
N ALA A 121 14.90 -4.60 7.86
CA ALA A 121 15.41 -3.73 8.91
C ALA A 121 15.67 -4.53 10.20
N ILE A 122 16.90 -4.44 10.70
CA ILE A 122 17.35 -5.06 11.93
C ILE A 122 17.63 -3.94 12.93
N SER A 123 16.66 -3.65 13.79
CA SER A 123 16.81 -2.67 14.86
C SER A 123 17.41 -3.33 16.09
N TYR A 124 18.53 -2.79 16.56
CA TYR A 124 19.24 -3.27 17.73
C TYR A 124 19.34 -2.16 18.76
N ASP A 125 19.21 -2.53 20.03
CA ASP A 125 19.38 -1.62 21.15
C ASP A 125 20.20 -2.30 22.26
N PHE A 126 21.49 -1.98 22.30
CA PHE A 126 22.41 -2.44 23.35
C PHE A 126 22.57 -1.39 24.47
N THR A 127 21.60 -0.47 24.63
CA THR A 127 21.64 0.54 25.70
C THR A 127 21.37 -0.03 27.10
N PRO A 128 20.41 -0.95 27.34
CA PRO A 128 20.45 -1.81 28.51
C PRO A 128 21.53 -2.89 28.31
N LYS A 129 22.10 -3.42 29.41
CA LYS A 129 22.96 -4.62 29.36
C LYS A 129 22.10 -5.84 28.99
N SER A 130 21.75 -5.99 27.72
CA SER A 130 21.22 -7.24 27.19
C SER A 130 22.39 -8.07 26.69
N ASP A 131 22.53 -9.29 27.21
CA ASP A 131 23.45 -10.31 26.67
C ASP A 131 22.80 -11.03 25.45
N GLU A 132 21.80 -10.41 24.81
CA GLU A 132 20.94 -11.07 23.83
C GLU A 132 21.25 -10.60 22.39
N ASP A 133 21.61 -11.56 21.54
CA ASP A 133 21.80 -11.38 20.10
C ASP A 133 20.45 -11.15 19.40
N VAL A 134 20.41 -10.21 18.44
CA VAL A 134 19.17 -9.87 17.72
C VAL A 134 19.04 -10.67 16.43
N CYS A 135 18.26 -11.76 16.46
CA CYS A 135 17.98 -12.58 15.28
C CYS A 135 17.00 -11.95 14.30
N ALA A 136 17.37 -11.90 13.02
CA ALA A 136 16.63 -11.21 11.97
C ALA A 136 16.12 -12.11 10.84
N TYR A 137 16.75 -13.25 10.59
CA TYR A 137 16.40 -14.12 9.47
C TYR A 137 16.70 -15.57 9.83
N LYS A 138 15.81 -16.50 9.48
CA LYS A 138 15.87 -17.94 9.77
C LYS A 138 15.30 -18.73 8.60
N ALA A 139 16.09 -19.02 7.56
CA ALA A 139 15.59 -19.73 6.38
C ALA A 139 16.24 -21.09 6.20
N ASN A 140 15.46 -22.08 5.73
CA ASN A 140 16.02 -23.36 5.34
C ASN A 140 16.61 -23.29 3.92
N LEU A 141 17.91 -23.57 3.76
CA LEU A 141 18.64 -23.33 2.52
C LEU A 141 19.49 -24.52 2.10
N ASP A 142 19.35 -24.95 0.85
CA ASP A 142 20.26 -25.92 0.24
C ASP A 142 21.54 -25.21 -0.21
N ILE A 143 22.61 -25.40 0.56
CA ILE A 143 23.94 -24.83 0.29
C ILE A 143 24.92 -25.86 -0.28
N SER A 144 24.45 -27.06 -0.62
CA SER A 144 25.29 -28.20 -1.06
C SER A 144 26.25 -27.85 -2.21
N ARG A 145 25.80 -26.97 -3.11
CA ARG A 145 26.52 -26.55 -4.31
C ARG A 145 27.08 -25.13 -4.26
N ALA A 146 26.96 -24.41 -3.14
CA ALA A 146 27.38 -23.01 -3.03
C ALA A 146 28.77 -22.89 -2.39
N ASP A 147 29.54 -21.90 -2.84
CA ASP A 147 30.90 -21.60 -2.39
C ASP A 147 30.95 -20.42 -1.41
N GLY A 148 29.86 -19.66 -1.30
CA GLY A 148 29.72 -18.56 -0.37
C GLY A 148 28.38 -17.86 -0.51
N ILE A 149 28.11 -16.96 0.42
CA ILE A 149 26.89 -16.16 0.51
C ILE A 149 27.24 -14.69 0.35
N GLY A 150 26.39 -13.92 -0.33
CA GLY A 150 26.53 -12.47 -0.37
C GLY A 150 25.18 -11.77 -0.20
N MET A 151 25.26 -10.52 0.20
CA MET A 151 24.10 -9.68 0.49
C MET A 151 24.47 -8.20 0.38
N TRP A 152 23.47 -7.34 0.25
CA TRP A 152 23.63 -5.91 0.46
C TRP A 152 23.33 -5.54 1.90
N ILE A 153 24.20 -4.74 2.50
CA ILE A 153 24.04 -4.24 3.87
C ILE A 153 24.14 -2.73 3.87
N HIS A 154 23.11 -2.08 4.38
CA HIS A 154 23.11 -0.66 4.69
C HIS A 154 23.60 -0.45 6.12
N GLY A 155 24.83 0.05 6.25
CA GLY A 155 25.40 0.40 7.54
C GLY A 155 24.93 1.76 8.04
N ASP A 156 24.88 1.93 9.36
CA ASP A 156 24.58 3.18 10.06
C ASP A 156 25.84 3.81 10.69
N ALA A 157 27.04 3.31 10.35
CA ALA A 157 28.35 3.67 10.91
C ALA A 157 28.53 3.46 12.42
N SER A 158 27.62 2.72 13.05
CA SER A 158 27.67 2.42 14.50
C SER A 158 28.77 1.43 14.89
N ASN A 159 29.46 0.83 13.92
CA ASN A 159 30.55 -0.12 14.13
C ASN A 159 30.11 -1.31 14.99
N VAL A 160 28.98 -1.89 14.62
CA VAL A 160 28.39 -3.09 15.22
C VAL A 160 28.82 -4.34 14.46
N THR A 161 28.83 -5.49 15.13
CA THR A 161 29.24 -6.76 14.52
C THR A 161 28.02 -7.49 13.98
N LEU A 162 28.03 -7.74 12.67
CA LEU A 162 27.06 -8.63 12.03
C LEU A 162 27.61 -10.06 12.07
N ARG A 163 26.82 -11.01 12.58
CA ARG A 163 27.12 -12.43 12.55
C ARG A 163 26.15 -13.13 11.59
N ILE A 164 26.72 -13.91 10.68
CA ILE A 164 25.98 -14.78 9.77
C ILE A 164 26.30 -16.21 10.18
N SER A 165 25.29 -17.02 10.46
CA SER A 165 25.49 -18.38 10.90
C SER A 165 24.60 -19.40 10.19
N PHE A 166 25.07 -20.64 10.16
CA PHE A 166 24.34 -21.80 9.68
C PHE A 166 24.26 -22.82 10.81
N GLU A 167 23.04 -23.24 11.12
CA GLU A 167 22.77 -24.26 12.13
C GLU A 167 22.68 -25.64 11.47
N ALA A 168 23.51 -26.58 11.95
CA ALA A 168 23.46 -27.98 11.58
C ALA A 168 22.39 -28.74 12.43
N PRO A 169 21.94 -29.93 12.01
CA PRO A 169 20.86 -30.68 12.67
C PRO A 169 21.19 -31.09 14.11
N GLU A 170 22.48 -31.11 14.47
CA GLU A 170 22.98 -31.42 15.82
C GLU A 170 23.18 -30.17 16.71
N ASN A 171 22.55 -29.03 16.37
CA ASN A 171 22.70 -27.72 17.03
C ASN A 171 24.14 -27.15 17.00
N GLU A 172 25.02 -27.67 16.14
CA GLU A 172 26.30 -27.02 15.90
C GLU A 172 26.13 -25.80 14.99
N GLU A 173 26.49 -24.63 15.52
CA GLU A 173 26.46 -23.36 14.80
C GLU A 173 27.82 -23.07 14.15
N ARG A 174 27.81 -22.81 12.85
CA ARG A 174 28.98 -22.44 12.06
C ARG A 174 28.77 -21.01 11.60
N PHE A 175 29.67 -20.09 11.92
CA PHE A 175 29.42 -18.66 11.74
C PHE A 175 30.63 -17.88 11.24
N VAL A 176 30.36 -16.72 10.66
CA VAL A 176 31.33 -15.67 10.34
C VAL A 176 30.86 -14.37 10.96
N GLN A 177 31.80 -13.54 11.41
CA GLN A 177 31.53 -12.23 11.99
C GLN A 177 32.27 -11.14 11.22
N MET A 178 31.61 -10.00 11.03
CA MET A 178 32.20 -8.84 10.38
C MET A 178 31.75 -7.54 11.07
N PRO A 179 32.64 -6.55 11.20
CA PRO A 179 32.27 -5.23 11.69
C PRO A 179 31.60 -4.41 10.57
N VAL A 180 30.47 -3.78 10.88
CA VAL A 180 29.74 -2.85 10.00
C VAL A 180 30.02 -1.42 10.44
N SER A 181 31.12 -0.85 9.96
CA SER A 181 31.59 0.49 10.33
C SER A 181 31.33 1.57 9.28
N TRP A 182 30.67 1.22 8.17
CA TRP A 182 30.37 2.15 7.08
C TRP A 182 28.96 2.73 7.20
N LEU A 183 28.74 3.86 6.54
CA LEU A 183 27.42 4.46 6.33
C LEU A 183 26.97 4.18 4.90
N GLY A 184 25.74 3.71 4.72
CA GLY A 184 25.17 3.47 3.39
C GLY A 184 25.25 2.02 2.93
N TRP A 185 24.79 1.77 1.69
CA TRP A 185 24.77 0.45 1.07
C TRP A 185 26.15 -0.02 0.64
N GLN A 186 26.56 -1.17 1.17
CA GLN A 186 27.76 -1.87 0.74
C GLN A 186 27.43 -3.31 0.41
N ARG A 187 28.09 -3.81 -0.64
CA ARG A 187 27.98 -5.20 -1.07
C ARG A 187 28.98 -6.03 -0.29
N VAL A 188 28.49 -7.09 0.34
CA VAL A 188 29.31 -8.02 1.12
C VAL A 188 29.20 -9.42 0.54
N PHE A 189 30.30 -10.15 0.58
CA PHE A 189 30.38 -11.54 0.15
C PHE A 189 31.34 -12.30 1.05
N GLU A 190 30.85 -13.36 1.67
CA GLU A 190 31.63 -14.22 2.56
C GLU A 190 31.72 -15.63 1.96
N PRO A 191 32.94 -16.12 1.67
CA PRO A 191 33.12 -17.49 1.22
C PRO A 191 32.90 -18.45 2.41
N PHE A 192 32.34 -19.63 2.12
CA PHE A 192 32.07 -20.62 3.17
C PHE A 192 33.33 -21.23 3.80
N SER A 193 34.51 -20.97 3.22
CA SER A 193 35.81 -21.28 3.85
C SER A 193 36.08 -20.48 5.12
N ASP A 194 35.48 -19.30 5.24
CA ASP A 194 35.80 -18.33 6.30
C ASP A 194 34.87 -18.50 7.52
N PHE A 195 33.89 -19.41 7.40
CA PHE A 195 33.01 -19.79 8.49
C PHE A 195 33.75 -20.71 9.48
N SER A 196 33.54 -20.47 10.77
CA SER A 196 34.10 -21.28 11.84
C SER A 196 33.73 -22.76 11.67
N GLY A 197 34.66 -23.68 11.99
CA GLY A 197 34.39 -25.13 12.01
C GLY A 197 34.19 -25.81 10.65
N GLY A 198 34.58 -25.17 9.53
CA GLY A 198 34.66 -25.82 8.22
C GLY A 198 33.30 -26.16 7.60
N LEU A 199 32.51 -25.14 7.24
CA LEU A 199 31.18 -25.31 6.61
C LEU A 199 31.22 -26.15 5.31
N THR A 200 32.38 -26.26 4.68
CA THR A 200 32.60 -27.00 3.43
C THR A 200 32.40 -28.50 3.53
N GLU A 201 32.59 -29.11 4.71
CA GLU A 201 32.48 -30.56 4.90
C GLU A 201 31.04 -31.02 5.20
N HIS A 202 30.15 -30.08 5.57
CA HIS A 202 28.78 -30.36 6.05
C HIS A 202 27.67 -29.64 5.23
N ARG A 203 27.98 -29.24 3.98
CA ARG A 203 27.06 -28.47 3.12
C ARG A 203 25.72 -29.15 2.82
N SER A 204 25.63 -30.48 2.94
CA SER A 204 24.41 -31.27 2.70
C SER A 204 23.52 -31.43 3.93
N THR A 205 23.96 -31.01 5.11
CA THR A 205 23.24 -31.18 6.38
C THR A 205 22.87 -29.86 7.05
N CYS A 206 23.58 -28.76 6.77
CA CYS A 206 23.24 -27.44 7.32
C CYS A 206 21.87 -26.99 6.80
N ALA A 207 20.92 -26.83 7.71
CA ALA A 207 19.53 -26.59 7.35
C ALA A 207 19.21 -25.11 7.40
N THR A 208 19.68 -24.35 8.39
CA THR A 208 19.08 -23.05 8.69
C THR A 208 20.07 -21.88 8.74
N LEU A 209 19.88 -20.88 7.87
CA LEU A 209 20.62 -19.60 7.88
C LEU A 209 20.07 -18.69 8.96
N LYS A 210 20.92 -18.18 9.86
CA LYS A 210 20.62 -17.11 10.80
C LYS A 210 21.45 -15.86 10.51
N ILE A 211 20.83 -14.69 10.55
CA ILE A 211 21.52 -13.39 10.46
C ILE A 211 21.16 -12.60 11.70
N TYR A 212 22.17 -12.15 12.45
CA TYR A 212 21.96 -11.36 13.65
C TYR A 212 23.07 -10.34 13.91
N VAL A 213 22.71 -9.30 14.65
CA VAL A 213 23.68 -8.33 15.18
C VAL A 213 24.10 -8.81 16.55
N ALA A 214 25.40 -9.04 16.73
CA ALA A 214 25.98 -9.57 17.96
C ALA A 214 26.81 -8.50 18.66
N ASP A 215 26.77 -8.47 20.00
CA ASP A 215 27.74 -7.74 20.80
C ASP A 215 29.08 -8.53 20.79
N ASP A 216 30.18 -7.88 20.41
CA ASP A 216 31.49 -8.53 20.30
C ASP A 216 32.12 -8.82 21.66
N GLY A 217 31.51 -8.36 22.76
CA GLY A 217 31.93 -8.62 24.14
C GLY A 217 33.26 -7.98 24.54
N ILE A 218 34.02 -7.46 23.58
CA ILE A 218 35.31 -6.79 23.75
C ILE A 218 35.11 -5.27 23.86
N SER A 219 34.05 -4.75 23.24
CA SER A 219 33.66 -3.35 23.33
C SER A 219 32.18 -3.19 23.62
N ARG A 220 31.78 -3.42 24.89
CA ARG A 220 30.43 -3.12 25.41
C ARG A 220 30.08 -1.65 25.13
N LYS A 221 29.42 -1.40 24.02
CA LYS A 221 29.03 -0.07 23.54
C LYS A 221 27.53 0.08 23.72
N THR A 222 27.12 1.07 24.51
CA THR A 222 25.72 1.52 24.58
C THR A 222 25.34 2.20 23.27
N VAL A 223 24.91 1.42 22.29
CA VAL A 223 24.55 1.91 20.95
C VAL A 223 23.23 1.28 20.53
N SER A 224 22.37 2.10 19.96
CA SER A 224 21.14 1.67 19.31
C SER A 224 21.11 2.20 17.88
N GLY A 225 20.55 1.42 16.98
CA GLY A 225 20.60 1.72 15.56
C GLY A 225 19.75 0.77 14.73
N THR A 226 19.87 0.85 13.41
CA THR A 226 19.15 -0.03 12.51
C THR A 226 20.00 -0.29 11.26
N LEU A 227 20.27 -1.57 11.02
CA LEU A 227 20.89 -2.03 9.79
C LEU A 227 19.80 -2.47 8.81
N PHE A 228 20.06 -2.31 7.51
CA PHE A 228 19.17 -2.85 6.48
C PHE A 228 19.90 -3.92 5.67
N VAL A 229 19.25 -5.05 5.44
CA VAL A 229 19.78 -6.16 4.62
C VAL A 229 18.84 -6.38 3.44
N ASP A 230 19.41 -6.51 2.25
CA ASP A 230 18.63 -6.68 1.02
C ASP A 230 19.38 -7.56 0.00
N ASP A 231 18.66 -8.10 -0.99
CA ASP A 231 19.19 -8.90 -2.09
C ASP A 231 20.19 -9.97 -1.61
N ILE A 232 19.74 -11.05 -0.96
CA ILE A 232 20.64 -12.13 -0.53
C ILE A 232 20.84 -13.11 -1.69
N TRP A 233 22.09 -13.52 -1.96
CA TRP A 233 22.42 -14.48 -3.02
C TRP A 233 23.45 -15.52 -2.58
N LEU A 234 23.44 -16.66 -3.26
CA LEU A 234 24.48 -17.69 -3.18
C LEU A 234 25.35 -17.66 -4.43
N ARG A 235 26.64 -17.96 -4.28
CA ARG A 235 27.57 -18.08 -5.41
C ARG A 235 27.99 -19.55 -5.58
N THR A 236 27.95 -20.03 -6.82
CA THR A 236 28.45 -21.36 -7.22
C THR A 236 29.39 -21.19 -8.41
N GLY A 237 30.69 -21.27 -8.19
CA GLY A 237 31.71 -20.90 -9.18
C GLY A 237 31.52 -19.47 -9.69
N ASN A 238 31.36 -19.31 -11.00
CA ASN A 238 31.11 -18.01 -11.64
C ASN A 238 29.61 -17.63 -11.73
N LYS A 239 28.70 -18.48 -11.23
CA LYS A 239 27.26 -18.20 -11.24
C LYS A 239 26.83 -17.62 -9.91
N ILE A 240 26.03 -16.56 -9.97
CA ILE A 240 25.33 -15.99 -8.82
C ILE A 240 23.87 -16.41 -8.94
N ALA A 241 23.38 -17.14 -7.95
CA ALA A 241 21.97 -17.49 -7.81
C ALA A 241 21.40 -16.57 -6.73
N PRO A 242 20.54 -15.59 -7.07
CA PRO A 242 19.78 -14.90 -6.04
C PRO A 242 18.99 -15.94 -5.24
N LEU A 243 18.79 -15.70 -3.95
CA LEU A 243 17.79 -16.45 -3.19
C LEU A 243 16.42 -15.97 -3.65
N THR A 244 16.02 -16.36 -4.86
CA THR A 244 14.68 -16.15 -5.40
C THR A 244 13.72 -17.11 -4.71
N GLY A 245 13.33 -16.73 -3.50
CA GLY A 245 12.07 -17.07 -2.85
C GLY A 245 11.29 -15.80 -2.46
N PHE A 246 11.68 -14.66 -3.03
CA PHE A 246 11.08 -13.32 -2.84
C PHE A 246 10.35 -12.81 -4.10
N GLU A 247 9.81 -13.70 -4.92
CA GLU A 247 8.44 -13.38 -5.33
C GLU A 247 7.62 -13.61 -4.06
N PRO A 248 6.76 -12.68 -3.61
CA PRO A 248 5.75 -13.07 -2.66
C PRO A 248 5.01 -14.22 -3.34
N GLU A 249 5.27 -15.45 -2.90
CA GLU A 249 4.30 -16.53 -3.05
C GLU A 249 2.99 -15.87 -2.63
N GLU A 250 2.06 -15.70 -3.58
CA GLU A 250 0.86 -14.89 -3.43
C GLU A 250 0.34 -15.13 -2.03
N LEU A 251 0.61 -14.19 -1.11
CA LEU A 251 0.21 -14.39 0.28
C LEU A 251 -1.29 -14.64 0.18
N PRO A 252 -1.80 -15.78 0.67
CA PRO A 252 -3.24 -15.96 0.72
C PRO A 252 -3.75 -14.70 1.40
N ILE A 253 -4.68 -14.01 0.77
CA ILE A 253 -5.14 -12.71 1.24
C ILE A 253 -5.79 -12.97 2.59
N THR A 254 -5.01 -12.82 3.65
CA THR A 254 -5.47 -13.09 4.99
C THR A 254 -6.33 -11.91 5.37
N ASP A 255 -7.58 -12.24 5.67
CA ASP A 255 -8.52 -11.31 6.27
C ASP A 255 -7.90 -10.75 7.55
N SER A 256 -7.95 -9.43 7.69
CA SER A 256 -7.57 -8.75 8.93
C SER A 256 -8.69 -8.89 9.97
N GLU A 257 -8.41 -8.45 11.19
CA GLU A 257 -9.45 -8.33 12.23
C GLU A 257 -10.42 -7.16 11.99
N TRP A 258 -10.20 -6.33 10.96
CA TRP A 258 -11.02 -5.13 10.73
C TRP A 258 -12.24 -5.47 9.86
N PRO A 259 -13.47 -5.37 10.41
CA PRO A 259 -14.67 -5.67 9.65
C PRO A 259 -14.88 -4.65 8.52
N ASN A 260 -15.34 -5.13 7.37
CA ASN A 260 -15.73 -4.26 6.26
C ASN A 260 -17.13 -3.69 6.52
N TRP A 261 -17.19 -2.52 7.14
CA TRP A 261 -18.45 -1.88 7.48
C TRP A 261 -19.26 -1.42 6.25
N CYS A 262 -18.64 -1.24 5.08
CA CYS A 262 -19.34 -0.91 3.83
C CYS A 262 -19.98 -2.13 3.14
N ALA A 263 -19.82 -3.35 3.67
CA ALA A 263 -20.36 -4.57 3.06
C ALA A 263 -21.89 -4.55 2.86
N HIS A 264 -22.62 -3.79 3.68
CA HIS A 264 -24.07 -3.64 3.56
C HIS A 264 -24.51 -2.69 2.44
N HIS A 265 -23.60 -1.95 1.82
CA HIS A 265 -23.93 -0.97 0.77
C HIS A 265 -24.37 -1.68 -0.53
N PRO A 266 -25.25 -1.03 -1.34
CA PRO A 266 -25.65 -1.56 -2.64
C PRO A 266 -24.45 -1.80 -3.57
N PRO A 267 -24.46 -2.88 -4.37
CA PRO A 267 -23.25 -3.36 -5.06
C PRO A 267 -22.83 -2.54 -6.30
N LEU A 268 -23.72 -1.70 -6.86
CA LEU A 268 -23.55 -1.14 -8.20
C LEU A 268 -22.27 -0.31 -8.37
N TYR A 269 -21.94 0.55 -7.40
CA TYR A 269 -20.70 1.33 -7.44
C TYR A 269 -19.45 0.43 -7.50
N TYR A 270 -19.43 -0.60 -6.65
CA TYR A 270 -18.29 -1.52 -6.56
C TYR A 270 -18.15 -2.40 -7.80
N LEU A 271 -19.28 -2.79 -8.42
CA LEU A 271 -19.28 -3.51 -9.69
C LEU A 271 -18.70 -2.68 -10.85
N LEU A 272 -18.89 -1.35 -10.84
CA LEU A 272 -18.24 -0.46 -11.82
C LEU A 272 -16.73 -0.34 -11.60
N MET A 273 -16.28 -0.45 -10.34
CA MET A 273 -14.86 -0.42 -9.99
C MET A 273 -14.16 -1.77 -10.19
N LEU A 274 -14.90 -2.88 -10.16
CA LEU A 274 -14.37 -4.24 -10.26
C LEU A 274 -13.42 -4.49 -11.45
N PRO A 275 -13.71 -4.03 -12.69
CA PRO A 275 -12.79 -4.24 -13.82
C PRO A 275 -11.40 -3.65 -13.59
N ILE A 276 -11.30 -2.54 -12.84
CA ILE A 276 -10.01 -1.94 -12.49
C ILE A 276 -9.21 -2.92 -11.62
N ASP A 277 -9.85 -3.52 -10.62
CA ASP A 277 -9.20 -4.48 -9.73
C ASP A 277 -8.85 -5.79 -10.41
N VAL A 278 -9.67 -6.23 -11.37
CA VAL A 278 -9.37 -7.42 -12.18
C VAL A 278 -8.17 -7.19 -13.10
N ILE A 279 -8.04 -6.00 -13.69
CA ILE A 279 -6.93 -5.68 -14.63
C ILE A 279 -5.64 -5.33 -13.88
N LEU A 280 -5.76 -4.63 -12.75
CA LEU A 280 -4.61 -4.10 -12.00
C LEU A 280 -4.35 -4.86 -10.69
N GLY A 281 -5.01 -6.00 -10.46
CA GLY A 281 -4.98 -6.73 -9.19
C GLY A 281 -3.58 -7.05 -8.67
N ASP A 282 -2.64 -7.33 -9.58
CA ASP A 282 -1.25 -7.68 -9.26
C ASP A 282 -0.35 -6.45 -9.06
N ARG A 283 -0.88 -5.25 -9.32
CA ARG A 283 -0.17 -3.99 -9.12
C ARG A 283 -0.25 -3.55 -7.65
N PRO A 284 0.69 -2.72 -7.17
CA PRO A 284 0.62 -2.17 -5.83
C PRO A 284 -0.73 -1.50 -5.56
N ILE A 285 -1.23 -1.62 -4.33
CA ILE A 285 -2.51 -1.06 -3.90
C ILE A 285 -2.69 0.41 -4.26
N GLY A 286 -1.64 1.23 -4.15
CA GLY A 286 -1.68 2.63 -4.53
C GLY A 286 -2.02 2.86 -6.01
N THR A 287 -1.55 2.00 -6.91
CA THR A 287 -1.88 2.07 -8.34
C THR A 287 -3.34 1.71 -8.60
N ARG A 288 -3.85 0.68 -7.91
CA ARG A 288 -5.25 0.22 -8.02
C ARG A 288 -6.20 1.30 -7.50
N VAL A 289 -5.91 1.84 -6.32
CA VAL A 289 -6.68 2.92 -5.68
C VAL A 289 -6.65 4.19 -6.51
N LEU A 290 -5.49 4.61 -7.02
CA LEU A 290 -5.38 5.77 -7.90
C LEU A 290 -6.27 5.60 -9.15
N ALA A 291 -6.22 4.43 -9.79
CA ALA A 291 -7.05 4.17 -10.97
C ALA A 291 -8.56 4.25 -10.64
N MET A 292 -8.98 3.74 -9.48
CA MET A 292 -10.37 3.87 -9.02
C MET A 292 -10.75 5.32 -8.71
N ARG A 293 -9.88 6.11 -8.06
CA ARG A 293 -10.09 7.56 -7.84
C ARG A 293 -10.24 8.32 -9.17
N LEU A 294 -9.43 7.99 -10.18
CA LEU A 294 -9.56 8.62 -11.51
C LEU A 294 -10.93 8.31 -12.14
N LEU A 295 -11.46 7.09 -11.94
CA LEU A 295 -12.81 6.73 -12.36
C LEU A 295 -13.89 7.45 -11.52
N SER A 296 -13.70 7.59 -10.21
CA SER A 296 -14.58 8.39 -9.33
C SER A 296 -14.76 9.82 -9.82
N VAL A 297 -13.67 10.46 -10.27
CA VAL A 297 -13.72 11.82 -10.86
C VAL A 297 -14.55 11.85 -12.14
N ILE A 298 -14.43 10.82 -12.99
CA ILE A 298 -15.23 10.69 -14.21
C ILE A 298 -16.71 10.52 -13.86
N LEU A 299 -17.03 9.65 -12.91
CA LEU A 299 -18.41 9.43 -12.46
C LEU A 299 -19.02 10.72 -11.87
N SER A 300 -18.28 11.40 -11.00
CA SER A 300 -18.70 12.67 -10.39
C SER A 300 -18.87 13.80 -11.41
N THR A 301 -18.13 13.77 -12.52
CA THR A 301 -18.27 14.74 -13.62
C THR A 301 -19.66 14.69 -14.27
N PHE A 302 -20.35 13.55 -14.25
CA PHE A 302 -21.75 13.48 -14.71
C PHE A 302 -22.66 14.40 -13.90
N THR A 303 -22.39 14.62 -12.61
CA THR A 303 -23.15 15.57 -11.78
C THR A 303 -23.06 16.99 -12.35
N ILE A 304 -21.88 17.43 -12.81
CA ILE A 304 -21.69 18.75 -13.44
C ILE A 304 -22.49 18.85 -14.75
N ILE A 305 -22.47 17.79 -15.57
CA ILE A 305 -23.22 17.74 -16.82
C ILE A 305 -24.73 17.79 -16.56
N ILE A 306 -25.22 16.99 -15.62
CA ILE A 306 -26.64 16.95 -15.26
C ILE A 306 -27.08 18.27 -14.64
N ALA A 307 -26.26 18.88 -13.78
CA ALA A 307 -26.51 20.21 -13.21
C ALA A 307 -26.65 21.28 -14.30
N ALA A 308 -25.84 21.22 -15.35
CA ALA A 308 -25.97 22.07 -16.52
C ALA A 308 -27.30 21.83 -17.27
N LEU A 309 -27.71 20.57 -17.44
CA LEU A 309 -28.99 20.22 -18.06
C LEU A 309 -30.18 20.73 -17.23
N THR A 310 -30.12 20.58 -15.91
CA THR A 310 -31.11 21.11 -14.97
C THR A 310 -31.16 22.63 -15.02
N GLY A 311 -30.01 23.31 -15.04
CA GLY A 311 -29.95 24.76 -15.20
C GLY A 311 -30.60 25.23 -16.50
N ARG A 312 -30.38 24.51 -17.61
CA ARG A 312 -30.99 24.84 -18.91
C ARG A 312 -32.50 24.67 -18.90
N LEU A 313 -32.99 23.70 -18.13
CA LEU A 313 -34.42 23.46 -17.91
C LEU A 313 -35.03 24.65 -17.15
N LEU A 314 -34.43 25.03 -16.02
CA LEU A 314 -34.96 26.05 -15.11
C LEU A 314 -34.85 27.49 -15.64
N PHE A 315 -33.72 27.84 -16.26
CA PHE A 315 -33.40 29.22 -16.63
C PHE A 315 -33.46 29.50 -18.14
N GLY A 316 -33.78 28.48 -18.94
CA GLY A 316 -33.73 28.56 -20.39
C GLY A 316 -32.31 28.65 -20.95
N VAL A 317 -32.22 28.71 -22.29
CA VAL A 317 -30.93 28.65 -23.02
C VAL A 317 -30.51 29.99 -23.62
N GLN A 318 -31.36 31.02 -23.53
CA GLN A 318 -31.10 32.34 -24.13
C GLN A 318 -30.06 33.14 -23.32
N SER A 319 -29.91 32.85 -22.04
CA SER A 319 -28.99 33.51 -21.11
C SER A 319 -27.94 32.51 -20.59
N PRO A 320 -26.71 32.93 -20.26
CA PRO A 320 -25.71 32.06 -19.62
C PRO A 320 -26.04 31.71 -18.17
N THR A 321 -27.13 32.21 -17.58
CA THR A 321 -27.50 31.98 -16.17
C THR A 321 -27.56 30.50 -15.79
N TRP A 322 -27.92 29.61 -16.72
CA TRP A 322 -27.90 28.17 -16.47
C TRP A 322 -26.51 27.59 -16.17
N LEU A 323 -25.43 28.26 -16.61
CA LEU A 323 -24.05 27.86 -16.29
C LEU A 323 -23.69 28.12 -14.82
N LEU A 324 -24.45 28.95 -14.10
CA LEU A 324 -24.23 29.19 -12.68
C LEU A 324 -24.44 27.92 -11.85
N VAL A 325 -25.39 27.06 -12.24
CA VAL A 325 -25.69 25.81 -11.50
C VAL A 325 -24.48 24.87 -11.46
N PRO A 326 -23.89 24.44 -12.59
CA PRO A 326 -22.67 23.63 -12.56
C PRO A 326 -21.45 24.39 -12.00
N ALA A 327 -21.37 25.71 -12.21
CA ALA A 327 -20.27 26.50 -11.66
C ALA A 327 -20.27 26.52 -10.12
N ILE A 328 -21.42 26.67 -9.47
CA ILE A 328 -21.54 26.63 -8.00
C ILE A 328 -21.05 25.30 -7.44
N LEU A 329 -21.38 24.18 -8.11
CA LEU A 329 -20.90 22.86 -7.71
C LEU A 329 -19.38 22.74 -7.88
N LEU A 330 -18.85 23.14 -9.04
CA LEU A 330 -17.42 23.09 -9.34
C LEU A 330 -16.59 23.95 -8.37
N PHE A 331 -17.09 25.11 -7.98
CA PHE A 331 -16.40 25.99 -7.03
C PHE A 331 -16.76 25.70 -5.57
N SER A 332 -17.52 24.63 -5.30
CA SER A 332 -17.75 24.12 -3.95
C SER A 332 -16.52 23.30 -3.51
N PRO A 333 -15.83 23.70 -2.42
CA PRO A 333 -14.65 22.97 -1.94
C PRO A 333 -14.97 21.53 -1.59
N LEU A 334 -16.15 21.29 -1.01
CA LEU A 334 -16.57 19.95 -0.58
C LEU A 334 -16.74 19.00 -1.76
N PHE A 335 -17.49 19.42 -2.78
CA PHE A 335 -17.72 18.59 -3.99
C PHE A 335 -16.40 18.29 -4.71
N THR A 336 -15.53 19.29 -4.78
CA THR A 336 -14.26 19.20 -5.49
C THR A 336 -13.28 18.25 -4.80
N PHE A 337 -13.23 18.28 -3.47
CA PHE A 337 -12.34 17.41 -2.70
C PHE A 337 -12.87 15.98 -2.63
N ASP A 338 -14.19 15.83 -2.43
CA ASP A 338 -14.84 14.53 -2.33
C ASP A 338 -14.66 13.69 -3.61
N GLN A 339 -14.92 14.26 -4.80
CA GLN A 339 -14.87 13.51 -6.07
C GLN A 339 -13.53 12.81 -6.39
N ALA A 340 -12.45 13.18 -5.70
CA ALA A 340 -11.10 12.64 -5.89
C ALA A 340 -10.81 11.41 -5.00
N CYS A 341 -11.82 10.88 -4.29
CA CYS A 341 -11.68 9.79 -3.34
C CYS A 341 -12.35 8.50 -3.84
N ILE A 342 -12.30 7.44 -3.03
CA ILE A 342 -13.05 6.20 -3.23
C ILE A 342 -14.18 6.16 -2.21
N ASN A 343 -15.37 6.53 -2.66
CA ASN A 343 -16.61 6.28 -1.94
C ASN A 343 -17.80 6.08 -2.89
N ASN A 344 -18.90 5.53 -2.40
CA ASN A 344 -20.09 5.30 -3.22
C ASN A 344 -20.86 6.59 -3.57
N ASP A 345 -20.50 7.73 -2.98
CA ASP A 345 -21.14 9.02 -3.26
C ASP A 345 -20.92 9.45 -4.72
N HIS A 346 -19.78 9.07 -5.30
CA HIS A 346 -19.44 9.37 -6.70
C HIS A 346 -20.41 8.75 -7.73
N LEU A 347 -21.16 7.72 -7.35
CA LEU A 347 -22.28 7.20 -8.15
C LEU A 347 -23.64 7.66 -7.61
N LEU A 348 -23.79 7.76 -6.29
CA LEU A 348 -25.05 8.17 -5.65
C LEU A 348 -25.47 9.58 -6.09
N ILE A 349 -24.55 10.55 -6.03
CA ILE A 349 -24.80 11.96 -6.34
C ILE A 349 -25.26 12.15 -7.80
N PRO A 350 -24.54 11.64 -8.83
CA PRO A 350 -25.01 11.80 -10.21
C PRO A 350 -26.32 11.06 -10.48
N MET A 351 -26.56 9.90 -9.85
CA MET A 351 -27.85 9.18 -9.97
C MET A 351 -29.00 9.97 -9.35
N TYR A 352 -28.78 10.58 -8.18
CA TYR A 352 -29.78 11.41 -7.54
C TYR A 352 -30.01 12.71 -8.32
N ALA A 353 -28.95 13.35 -8.84
CA ALA A 353 -29.06 14.51 -9.72
C ALA A 353 -29.84 14.18 -10.99
N LEU A 354 -29.60 13.00 -11.59
CA LEU A 354 -30.35 12.52 -12.75
C LEU A 354 -31.83 12.31 -12.41
N PHE A 355 -32.11 11.69 -11.26
CA PHE A 355 -33.48 11.51 -10.78
C PHE A 355 -34.22 12.85 -10.64
N LEU A 356 -33.58 13.87 -10.04
CA LEU A 356 -34.16 15.22 -9.91
C LEU A 356 -34.38 15.88 -11.28
N TYR A 357 -33.39 15.80 -12.17
CA TYR A 357 -33.50 16.31 -13.54
C TYR A 357 -34.68 15.68 -14.29
N LEU A 358 -34.81 14.35 -14.23
CA LEU A 358 -35.89 13.62 -14.88
C LEU A 358 -37.25 13.96 -14.28
N THR A 359 -37.34 14.13 -12.96
CA THR A 359 -38.57 14.52 -12.27
C THR A 359 -39.01 15.92 -12.67
N LEU A 360 -38.09 16.89 -12.69
CA LEU A 360 -38.38 18.24 -13.17
C LEU A 360 -38.80 18.23 -14.64
N LYS A 361 -38.07 17.52 -15.49
CA LYS A 361 -38.39 17.40 -16.91
C LYS A 361 -39.77 16.77 -17.13
N TRP A 362 -40.10 15.75 -16.33
CA TRP A 362 -41.43 15.13 -16.37
C TRP A 362 -42.53 16.10 -15.92
N SER A 363 -42.26 16.97 -14.95
CA SER A 363 -43.24 17.97 -14.50
C SER A 363 -43.54 19.05 -15.55
N GLU A 364 -42.62 19.32 -16.48
CA GLU A 364 -42.87 20.23 -17.61
C GLU A 364 -43.71 19.58 -18.72
N THR A 365 -43.80 18.25 -18.76
CA THR A 365 -44.68 17.58 -19.71
C THR A 365 -46.13 17.88 -19.35
N PRO A 366 -46.94 18.46 -20.26
CA PRO A 366 -48.35 18.69 -19.98
C PRO A 366 -49.01 17.37 -19.59
N LEU A 367 -49.66 17.33 -18.43
CA LEU A 367 -50.51 16.21 -18.04
C LEU A 367 -51.67 16.12 -19.03
N THR A 368 -51.52 15.32 -20.09
CA THR A 368 -52.64 14.90 -20.92
C THR A 368 -53.47 13.90 -20.14
N HIS A 369 -54.13 14.35 -19.08
CA HIS A 369 -55.25 13.62 -18.51
C HIS A 369 -56.38 13.68 -19.52
N LYS A 370 -56.52 12.64 -20.35
CA LYS A 370 -57.86 12.17 -20.71
C LYS A 370 -58.53 11.83 -19.38
N ARG A 371 -59.35 12.75 -18.86
CA ARG A 371 -60.37 12.40 -17.87
C ARG A 371 -61.24 11.33 -18.55
N VAL A 372 -61.17 10.11 -18.04
CA VAL A 372 -62.19 9.08 -18.29
C VAL A 372 -63.31 9.30 -17.29
#